data_AF-A0A2K2U070-F1
#
_entry.id   AF-A0A2K2U070-F1
#
_cell.length_a   1.000
_cell.length_b   1.000
_cell.length_c   1.000
_cell.angle_alpha   90.00
_cell.angle_beta   90.00
_cell.angle_gamma   90.00
#
_symmetry.space_group_name_H-M   'P 1'
#
loop_
_entity.id
_entity.type
_entity.pdbx_description
1 polymer ?
#
loop_
_entity_poly.entity_id
_entity_poly.type
_entity_poly.pdbx_seq_one_letter_code
_entity_poly.pdbx_strand_id
1 'polypeptide(L)'
;MILCNIPADYKVPEYITIDSITLNADKTAGTLTSGDTVYDLPEGCTYLPYLTRNYINIQSLAPGNNCLVWTEPASNRVTKLVLFADSSSTPSEDRLPPFGWSKQDKNWVYYTKDGSLFTGWLNDNGDWYYLNSDGIMQTGFLTLDGKTYYLQENGKMLTTPKTFRPDSSGALTISN
;
A
#
# COMPACT_ATOMS: atom_id res chain seq x y z
N MET A 1 -23.64 34.14 10.69
CA MET A 1 -23.34 32.84 10.03
C MET A 1 -22.07 33.03 9.23
N ILE A 2 -20.91 32.83 9.86
CA ILE A 2 -19.62 33.02 9.20
C ILE A 2 -19.23 31.63 8.67
N LEU A 3 -19.42 31.44 7.37
CA LEU A 3 -18.85 30.32 6.64
C LEU A 3 -17.33 30.38 6.82
N CYS A 4 -16.72 29.20 7.04
CA CYS A 4 -15.28 29.01 7.26
C CYS A 4 -14.42 29.97 6.41
N ASN A 5 -13.46 30.63 7.07
CA ASN A 5 -12.51 31.54 6.42
C ASN A 5 -11.51 30.70 5.62
N ILE A 6 -11.80 30.44 4.35
CA ILE A 6 -10.89 29.72 3.45
C ILE A 6 -9.70 30.65 3.20
N PRO A 7 -8.45 30.20 3.47
CA PRO A 7 -7.25 30.97 3.17
C PRO A 7 -7.23 31.39 1.69
N ALA A 8 -6.81 32.63 1.40
CA ALA A 8 -6.83 33.18 0.04
C ALA A 8 -5.94 32.42 -0.97
N ASP A 9 -5.05 31.56 -0.47
CA ASP A 9 -4.11 30.69 -1.19
C ASP A 9 -4.60 29.24 -1.31
N TYR A 10 -5.81 28.90 -0.84
CA TYR A 10 -6.37 27.57 -0.99
C TYR A 10 -6.74 27.30 -2.46
N LYS A 11 -5.82 26.68 -3.20
CA LYS A 11 -6.09 26.18 -4.55
C LYS A 11 -6.92 24.90 -4.50
N VAL A 12 -8.06 24.96 -5.20
CA VAL A 12 -8.88 23.78 -5.48
C VAL A 12 -8.05 22.82 -6.36
N PRO A 13 -7.96 21.53 -5.99
CA PRO A 13 -7.29 20.55 -6.84
C PRO A 13 -8.01 20.37 -8.17
N GLU A 14 -7.25 20.04 -9.21
CA GLU A 14 -7.81 19.64 -10.50
C GLU A 14 -8.12 18.16 -10.51
N TYR A 15 -9.30 17.78 -10.99
CA TYR A 15 -9.65 16.38 -11.26
C TYR A 15 -9.25 16.05 -12.70
N ILE A 16 -8.37 15.06 -12.86
CA ILE A 16 -7.83 14.67 -14.18
C ILE A 16 -7.89 13.16 -14.37
N THR A 17 -7.86 12.76 -15.64
CA THR A 17 -7.59 11.39 -16.09
C THR A 17 -6.23 11.39 -16.77
N ILE A 18 -5.34 10.48 -16.34
CA ILE A 18 -3.98 10.40 -16.90
C ILE A 18 -4.06 9.79 -18.30
N ASP A 19 -3.51 10.47 -19.31
CA ASP A 19 -3.43 9.95 -20.68
C ASP A 19 -2.12 9.19 -20.92
N SER A 20 -1.01 9.75 -20.44
CA SER A 20 0.30 9.09 -20.46
C SER A 20 1.18 9.53 -19.30
N ILE A 21 2.12 8.67 -18.91
CA ILE A 21 3.14 8.95 -17.90
C ILE A 21 4.52 8.52 -18.41
N THR A 22 5.53 9.36 -18.17
CA THR A 22 6.93 9.08 -18.48
C THR A 22 7.75 9.29 -17.22
N LEU A 23 8.50 8.28 -16.80
CA LEU A 23 9.36 8.33 -15.61
C LEU A 23 10.83 8.50 -15.97
N ASN A 24 11.59 9.12 -15.07
CA ASN A 24 13.05 9.11 -15.12
C ASN A 24 13.62 7.69 -14.84
N ALA A 25 14.92 7.50 -15.08
CA ALA A 25 15.58 6.18 -15.01
C ALA A 25 15.49 5.52 -13.61
N ASP A 26 15.52 6.33 -12.56
CA ASP A 26 15.41 5.93 -11.16
C ASP A 26 13.96 5.87 -10.64
N LYS A 27 12.97 6.22 -11.48
CA LYS A 27 11.53 6.15 -11.19
C LYS A 27 11.10 6.95 -9.94
N THR A 28 11.75 8.09 -9.71
CA THR A 28 11.50 9.00 -8.58
C THR A 28 10.78 10.28 -9.02
N ALA A 29 10.89 10.65 -10.30
CA ALA A 29 10.29 11.83 -10.92
C ALA A 29 9.84 11.51 -12.35
N GLY A 30 9.07 12.41 -12.96
CA GLY A 30 8.57 12.20 -14.30
C GLY A 30 7.62 13.27 -14.78
N THR A 31 6.93 12.99 -15.87
CA THR A 31 5.86 13.83 -16.39
C THR A 31 4.61 12.99 -16.62
N LEU A 32 3.45 13.58 -16.34
CA LEU A 32 2.17 13.02 -16.78
C LEU A 32 1.46 13.99 -17.71
N THR A 33 0.55 13.47 -18.51
CA THR A 33 -0.28 14.25 -19.44
C THR A 33 -1.76 14.00 -19.17
N SER A 34 -2.56 15.04 -19.32
CA SER A 34 -4.02 14.97 -19.33
C SER A 34 -4.55 16.05 -20.27
N GLY A 35 -5.19 15.61 -21.37
CA GLY A 35 -5.49 16.45 -22.52
C GLY A 35 -4.22 17.13 -23.04
N ASP A 36 -4.31 18.45 -23.24
CA ASP A 36 -3.17 19.27 -23.70
C ASP A 36 -2.21 19.70 -22.57
N THR A 37 -2.49 19.30 -21.33
CA THR A 37 -1.72 19.75 -20.16
C THR A 37 -0.65 18.73 -19.79
N VAL A 38 0.59 19.21 -19.70
CA VAL A 38 1.72 18.44 -19.17
C VAL A 38 1.98 18.86 -17.73
N TYR A 39 1.99 17.89 -16.82
CA TYR A 39 2.27 18.07 -15.41
C TYR A 39 3.65 17.50 -15.09
N ASP A 40 4.44 18.29 -14.36
CA ASP A 40 5.78 17.90 -13.89
C ASP A 40 5.68 17.26 -12.50
N LEU A 41 6.20 16.04 -12.36
CA LEU A 41 6.18 15.26 -11.13
C LEU A 41 7.61 15.25 -10.55
N PRO A 42 7.98 16.23 -9.70
CA PRO A 42 9.32 16.30 -9.14
C PRO A 42 9.56 15.20 -8.10
N GLU A 43 10.84 14.93 -7.84
CA GLU A 43 11.25 14.14 -6.68
C GLU A 43 10.71 14.81 -5.40
N GLY A 44 10.06 14.02 -4.54
CA GLY A 44 9.43 14.51 -3.31
C GLY A 44 7.96 14.93 -3.44
N CYS A 45 7.32 14.76 -4.60
CA CYS A 45 5.87 14.90 -4.72
C CYS A 45 5.14 13.94 -3.74
N THR A 46 4.09 14.45 -3.09
CA THR A 46 3.29 13.65 -2.15
C THR A 46 2.20 12.88 -2.89
N TYR A 47 2.18 11.54 -2.76
CA TYR A 47 1.14 10.69 -3.35
C TYR A 47 0.25 10.11 -2.25
N LEU A 48 -1.07 10.29 -2.37
CA LEU A 48 -2.06 9.81 -1.40
C LEU A 48 -3.14 8.95 -2.07
N PRO A 49 -3.53 7.82 -1.47
CA PRO A 49 -4.66 7.02 -1.96
C PRO A 49 -6.00 7.64 -1.52
N TYR A 50 -7.04 7.57 -2.36
CA TYR A 50 -8.40 7.93 -1.97
C TYR A 50 -9.17 6.72 -1.42
N LEU A 51 -9.58 6.80 -0.15
CA LEU A 51 -10.45 5.88 0.60
C LEU A 51 -10.00 4.41 0.72
N THR A 52 -9.08 3.92 -0.12
CA THR A 52 -8.59 2.54 -0.08
C THR A 52 -7.12 2.44 -0.50
N ARG A 53 -6.39 1.53 0.16
CA ARG A 53 -5.04 0.99 -0.12
C ARG A 53 -3.80 1.70 0.42
N ASN A 54 -2.85 0.82 0.71
CA ASN A 54 -1.41 0.96 0.94
C ASN A 54 -0.76 2.19 0.27
N TYR A 55 0.35 2.61 0.88
CA TYR A 55 1.28 3.63 0.40
C TYR A 55 1.43 3.63 -1.14
N ILE A 56 1.08 4.75 -1.79
CA ILE A 56 1.23 4.93 -3.23
C ILE A 56 2.44 5.82 -3.54
N ASN A 57 2.99 5.68 -4.75
CA ASN A 57 4.08 6.51 -5.25
C ASN A 57 3.90 6.78 -6.76
N ILE A 58 4.85 7.49 -7.37
CA ILE A 58 4.80 7.86 -8.79
C ILE A 58 4.65 6.64 -9.74
N GLN A 59 5.17 5.47 -9.37
CA GLN A 59 5.07 4.24 -10.16
C GLN A 59 3.69 3.59 -10.10
N SER A 60 2.82 4.06 -9.20
CA SER A 60 1.42 3.61 -9.10
C SER A 60 0.52 4.30 -10.12
N LEU A 61 1.02 5.34 -10.80
CA LEU A 61 0.29 6.10 -11.80
C LEU A 61 0.35 5.39 -13.15
N ALA A 62 -0.79 5.33 -13.82
CA ALA A 62 -0.94 4.69 -15.12
C ALA A 62 -1.96 5.46 -15.96
N PRO A 63 -1.91 5.35 -17.30
CA PRO A 63 -2.98 5.82 -18.17
C PRO A 63 -4.35 5.30 -17.72
N GLY A 64 -5.37 6.14 -17.78
CA GLY A 64 -6.74 5.86 -17.32
C GLY A 64 -6.98 6.08 -15.83
N ASN A 65 -5.92 6.25 -15.01
CA ASN A 65 -6.09 6.58 -13.61
C ASN A 65 -6.74 7.96 -13.45
N ASN A 66 -7.77 8.02 -12.61
CA ASN A 66 -8.36 9.27 -12.18
C ASN A 66 -7.64 9.77 -10.91
N CYS A 67 -7.29 11.05 -10.87
CA CYS A 67 -6.63 11.65 -9.72
C CYS A 67 -7.02 13.12 -9.47
N LEU A 68 -6.82 13.57 -8.23
CA LEU A 68 -6.78 14.99 -7.88
C LEU A 68 -5.33 15.46 -7.86
N VAL A 69 -5.04 16.59 -8.50
CA VAL A 69 -3.70 17.15 -8.59
C VAL A 69 -3.66 18.55 -7.99
N TRP A 70 -2.66 18.79 -7.14
CA TRP A 70 -2.32 20.12 -6.64
C TRP A 70 -1.01 20.58 -7.27
N THR A 71 -1.02 21.74 -7.91
CA THR A 71 0.14 22.34 -8.57
C THR A 71 0.59 23.64 -7.90
N GLU A 72 1.87 23.98 -8.06
CA GLU A 72 2.39 25.28 -7.65
C GLU A 72 1.74 26.43 -8.44
N PRO A 73 1.61 27.64 -7.85
CA PRO A 73 1.18 28.81 -8.60
C PRO A 73 2.16 29.10 -9.76
N ALA A 74 1.61 29.34 -10.96
CA ALA A 74 2.35 29.67 -12.19
C ALA A 74 3.21 28.54 -12.82
N SER A 75 3.14 27.30 -12.32
CA SER A 75 3.76 26.15 -12.97
C SER A 75 2.86 24.92 -12.89
N ASN A 76 3.02 23.97 -13.81
CA ASN A 76 2.32 22.67 -13.74
C ASN A 76 3.07 21.67 -12.83
N ARG A 77 3.86 22.17 -11.88
CA ARG A 77 4.66 21.34 -10.98
C ARG A 77 3.79 20.80 -9.86
N VAL A 78 3.66 19.48 -9.80
CA VAL A 78 2.78 18.79 -8.87
C VAL A 78 3.43 18.72 -7.50
N THR A 79 2.68 19.14 -6.49
CA THR A 79 3.08 19.07 -5.07
C THR A 79 2.44 17.90 -4.37
N LYS A 80 1.20 17.57 -4.77
CA LYS A 80 0.40 16.50 -4.19
C LYS A 80 -0.50 15.91 -5.26
N LEU A 81 -0.67 14.60 -5.21
CA LEU A 81 -1.60 13.86 -6.05
C LEU A 81 -2.38 12.87 -5.20
N VAL A 82 -3.70 12.88 -5.32
CA VAL A 82 -4.58 11.87 -4.72
C VAL A 82 -5.07 10.94 -5.82
N LEU A 83 -4.75 9.65 -5.73
CA LEU A 83 -5.14 8.64 -6.72
C LEU A 83 -6.45 7.98 -6.30
N PHE A 84 -7.44 7.97 -7.20
CA PHE A 84 -8.68 7.22 -6.98
C PHE A 84 -8.51 5.75 -7.35
N ALA A 85 -9.16 4.86 -6.60
CA ALA A 85 -9.23 3.45 -6.95
C ALA A 85 -9.99 3.31 -8.28
N ASP A 86 -9.36 2.62 -9.23
CA ASP A 86 -9.93 2.31 -10.54
C ASP A 86 -11.22 1.47 -10.39
N SER A 87 -12.32 1.95 -10.97
CA SER A 87 -13.61 1.24 -11.03
C SER A 87 -13.80 0.45 -12.33
N SER A 88 -12.81 0.46 -13.24
CA SER A 88 -12.83 -0.18 -14.55
C SER A 88 -11.58 -1.06 -14.77
N SER A 89 -11.58 -2.21 -14.10
CA SER A 89 -10.54 -3.24 -14.24
C SER A 89 -10.31 -3.68 -15.70
N THR A 90 -9.06 -3.60 -16.15
CA THR A 90 -8.34 -4.81 -16.57
C THR A 90 -7.01 -4.84 -15.84
N PRO A 91 -6.68 -5.91 -15.10
CA PRO A 91 -5.35 -6.07 -14.52
C PRO A 91 -4.37 -6.26 -15.68
N SER A 92 -3.73 -5.18 -16.14
CA SER A 92 -2.59 -5.32 -17.02
C SER A 92 -1.49 -6.04 -16.23
N GLU A 93 -0.91 -7.07 -16.82
CA GLU A 93 0.20 -7.86 -16.26
C GLU A 93 1.46 -7.01 -15.94
N ASP A 94 1.44 -5.72 -16.29
CA ASP A 94 2.49 -4.73 -16.06
C ASP A 94 2.26 -3.89 -14.78
N ARG A 95 1.16 -4.11 -14.06
CA ARG A 95 0.90 -3.47 -12.77
C ARG A 95 1.69 -4.22 -11.70
N LEU A 96 2.88 -3.68 -11.35
CA LEU A 96 3.65 -4.15 -10.18
C LEU A 96 2.67 -4.40 -9.03
N PRO A 97 2.70 -5.60 -8.40
CA PRO A 97 1.79 -5.86 -7.30
C PRO A 97 2.01 -4.78 -6.23
N PRO A 98 0.94 -4.33 -5.56
CA PRO A 98 1.09 -3.38 -4.47
C PRO A 98 2.10 -3.96 -3.48
N PHE A 99 3.27 -3.31 -3.34
CA PHE A 99 4.27 -3.74 -2.36
C PHE A 99 3.69 -3.58 -0.95
N GLY A 100 4.09 -4.48 -0.06
CA GLY A 100 3.52 -4.63 1.26
C GLY A 100 2.43 -5.70 1.32
N TRP A 101 1.63 -5.64 2.39
CA TRP A 101 0.58 -6.62 2.66
C TRP A 101 -0.54 -6.57 1.63
N SER A 102 -0.87 -7.73 1.09
CA SER A 102 -1.99 -7.93 0.17
C SER A 102 -2.81 -9.13 0.61
N LYS A 103 -4.14 -8.99 0.58
CA LYS A 103 -5.06 -10.07 0.91
C LYS A 103 -5.54 -10.72 -0.38
N GLN A 104 -5.24 -12.00 -0.55
CA GLN A 104 -5.68 -12.84 -1.67
C GLN A 104 -6.61 -13.90 -1.12
N ASP A 105 -7.90 -13.83 -1.50
CA ASP A 105 -8.97 -14.66 -0.95
C ASP A 105 -9.02 -14.62 0.59
N LYS A 106 -8.55 -15.69 1.23
CA LYS A 106 -8.50 -15.86 2.69
C LYS A 106 -7.09 -15.72 3.26
N ASN A 107 -6.09 -15.58 2.40
CA ASN A 107 -4.68 -15.59 2.77
C ASN A 107 -4.11 -14.18 2.69
N TRP A 108 -3.16 -13.90 3.57
CA TRP A 108 -2.33 -12.71 3.50
C TRP A 108 -0.99 -13.07 2.86
N VAL A 109 -0.54 -12.22 1.94
CA VAL A 109 0.79 -12.30 1.33
C VAL A 109 1.48 -10.96 1.46
N TYR A 110 2.80 -10.95 1.32
CA TYR A 110 3.58 -9.71 1.32
C TYR A 110 4.39 -9.60 0.05
N TYR A 111 4.26 -8.48 -0.65
CA TYR A 111 5.03 -8.18 -1.84
C TYR A 111 6.22 -7.28 -1.50
N THR A 112 7.40 -7.64 -1.98
CA THR A 112 8.59 -6.81 -1.86
C THR A 112 8.51 -5.60 -2.81
N LYS A 113 9.46 -4.67 -2.68
CA LYS A 113 9.51 -3.45 -3.52
C LYS A 113 9.73 -3.75 -5.01
N ASP A 114 10.41 -4.86 -5.31
CA ASP A 114 10.60 -5.39 -6.67
C ASP A 114 9.39 -6.16 -7.20
N GLY A 115 8.33 -6.30 -6.39
CA GLY A 115 7.09 -6.96 -6.79
C GLY A 115 7.12 -8.49 -6.67
N SER A 116 8.18 -9.07 -6.09
CA SER A 116 8.21 -10.51 -5.79
C SER A 116 7.49 -10.82 -4.47
N LEU A 117 7.08 -12.08 -4.29
CA LEU A 117 6.48 -12.54 -3.04
C LEU A 117 7.57 -12.72 -1.99
N PHE A 118 7.38 -12.13 -0.82
CA PHE A 118 8.26 -12.34 0.33
C PHE A 118 7.92 -13.68 0.99
N THR A 119 8.96 -14.42 1.38
CA THR A 119 8.85 -15.69 2.09
C THR A 119 9.77 -15.67 3.30
N GLY A 120 9.41 -16.38 4.36
CA GLY A 120 10.17 -16.44 5.61
C GLY A 120 9.78 -15.36 6.61
N TRP A 121 10.73 -15.00 7.47
CA TRP A 121 10.52 -14.04 8.56
C TRP A 121 10.52 -12.59 8.04
N LEU A 122 9.42 -11.90 8.27
CA LEU A 122 9.23 -10.49 7.93
C LEU A 122 9.17 -9.66 9.21
N ASN A 123 9.99 -8.62 9.30
CA ASN A 123 9.82 -7.56 10.30
C ASN A 123 9.12 -6.37 9.64
N ASP A 124 7.89 -6.10 10.08
CA ASP A 124 7.10 -4.97 9.61
C ASP A 124 6.84 -4.03 10.80
N ASN A 125 7.58 -2.91 10.81
CA ASN A 125 7.50 -1.88 11.85
C ASN A 125 7.65 -2.39 13.29
N GLY A 126 8.57 -3.34 13.52
CA GLY A 126 8.85 -3.91 14.84
C GLY A 126 8.04 -5.15 15.20
N ASP A 127 6.97 -5.46 14.46
CA ASP A 127 6.23 -6.71 14.57
C ASP A 127 6.82 -7.77 13.62
N TRP A 128 6.91 -9.02 14.10
CA TRP A 128 7.41 -10.13 13.30
C TRP A 128 6.27 -10.98 12.75
N TYR A 129 6.41 -11.43 11.51
CA TYR A 129 5.47 -12.30 10.82
C TYR A 129 6.25 -13.40 10.10
N TYR A 130 5.58 -14.50 9.77
CA TYR A 130 6.18 -15.57 8.98
C TYR A 130 5.32 -15.90 7.78
N LEU A 131 5.92 -15.90 6.59
CA LEU A 131 5.30 -16.27 5.33
C LEU A 131 5.90 -17.62 4.90
N ASN A 132 5.05 -18.58 4.52
CA ASN A 132 5.52 -19.88 4.07
C ASN A 132 6.22 -19.80 2.69
N SER A 133 6.62 -20.95 2.14
CA SER A 133 7.24 -21.04 0.81
C SER A 133 6.39 -20.50 -0.33
N ASP A 134 5.07 -20.46 -0.15
CA ASP A 134 4.11 -19.94 -1.13
C ASP A 134 3.80 -18.45 -0.90
N GLY A 135 4.49 -17.80 0.05
CA GLY A 135 4.27 -16.40 0.42
C GLY A 135 3.04 -16.17 1.31
N ILE A 136 2.40 -17.23 1.80
CA ILE A 136 1.20 -17.17 2.63
C ILE A 136 1.59 -16.97 4.10
N MET A 137 1.08 -15.89 4.71
CA MET A 137 1.21 -15.59 6.13
C MET A 137 0.66 -16.71 6.99
N GLN A 138 1.45 -17.15 7.95
CA GLN A 138 1.08 -18.19 8.91
C GLN A 138 0.48 -17.58 10.19
N THR A 139 -0.38 -18.36 10.84
CA THR A 139 -0.96 -18.07 12.15
C THR A 139 -0.94 -19.34 13.01
N GLY A 140 -0.96 -19.21 14.33
CA GLY A 140 -0.92 -20.33 15.27
C GLY A 140 0.51 -20.80 15.58
N PHE A 141 0.63 -22.06 16.00
CA PHE A 141 1.93 -22.65 16.32
C PHE A 141 2.73 -22.93 15.05
N LEU A 142 3.97 -22.47 15.04
CA LEU A 142 4.93 -22.65 13.95
C LEU A 142 6.21 -23.26 14.50
N THR A 143 6.63 -24.42 14.00
CA THR A 143 7.90 -25.03 14.39
C THR A 143 8.89 -24.94 13.23
N LEU A 144 10.04 -24.31 13.47
CA LEU A 144 11.14 -24.15 12.51
C LEU A 144 12.45 -24.49 13.21
N ASP A 145 13.26 -25.36 12.61
CA ASP A 145 14.60 -25.72 13.10
C ASP A 145 14.63 -26.08 14.60
N GLY A 146 13.62 -26.81 15.07
CA GLY A 146 13.49 -27.24 16.47
C GLY A 146 13.03 -26.14 17.44
N LYS A 147 12.71 -24.94 16.96
CA LYS A 147 12.13 -23.84 17.75
C LYS A 147 10.66 -23.69 17.43
N THR A 148 9.84 -23.52 18.46
CA THR A 148 8.40 -23.29 18.30
C THR A 148 8.07 -21.83 18.61
N TYR A 149 7.41 -21.20 17.65
CA TYR A 149 6.91 -19.85 17.68
C TYR A 149 5.39 -19.89 17.71
N TYR A 150 4.79 -18.83 18.24
CA TYR A 150 3.34 -18.65 18.19
C TYR A 150 3.02 -17.35 17.45
N LEU A 151 2.34 -17.47 16.33
CA LEU A 151 1.82 -16.36 15.54
C LEU A 151 0.35 -16.15 15.94
N GLN A 152 -0.01 -14.92 16.27
CA GLN A 152 -1.37 -14.54 16.65
C GLN A 152 -2.32 -14.60 15.44
N GLU A 153 -3.62 -14.42 15.64
CA GLU A 153 -4.63 -14.45 14.55
C GLU A 153 -4.37 -13.38 13.48
N ASN A 154 -3.77 -12.26 13.86
CA ASN A 154 -3.34 -11.20 12.94
C ASN A 154 -1.95 -11.45 12.34
N GLY A 155 -1.36 -12.63 12.54
CA GLY A 155 -0.05 -13.03 12.03
C GLY A 155 1.16 -12.57 12.86
N LYS A 156 0.96 -11.68 13.84
CA LYS A 156 2.07 -11.16 14.67
C LYS A 156 2.66 -12.26 15.55
N MET A 157 3.97 -12.36 15.58
CA MET A 157 4.69 -13.23 16.49
C MET A 157 4.55 -12.72 17.91
N LEU A 158 4.06 -13.60 18.78
CA LEU A 158 3.97 -13.31 20.20
C LEU A 158 5.38 -13.28 20.81
N THR A 159 5.75 -12.11 21.34
CA THR A 159 7.03 -11.89 22.04
C THR A 159 6.88 -11.82 23.57
N THR A 160 5.63 -11.82 24.06
CA THR A 160 5.31 -11.71 25.49
C THR A 160 4.70 -13.03 26.02
N PRO A 161 4.78 -13.30 27.33
CA PRO A 161 4.15 -14.48 27.91
C PRO A 161 2.64 -14.49 27.68
N LYS A 162 2.09 -15.62 27.21
CA LYS A 162 0.66 -15.89 27.11
C LYS A 162 0.33 -17.24 27.73
N THR A 163 -0.70 -17.28 28.57
CA THR A 163 -1.22 -18.53 29.13
C THR A 163 -2.33 -19.07 28.25
N PHE A 164 -2.18 -20.31 27.79
CA PHE A 164 -3.24 -21.04 27.09
C PHE A 164 -3.95 -21.94 28.09
N ARG A 165 -5.27 -21.83 28.18
CA ARG A 165 -6.10 -22.65 29.06
C ARG A 165 -6.80 -23.72 28.22
N PRO A 166 -6.55 -25.01 28.48
CA PRO A 166 -7.32 -26.06 27.83
C PRO A 166 -8.75 -26.07 28.36
N ASP A 167 -9.69 -26.42 27.50
CA ASP A 167 -11.05 -26.77 27.91
C ASP A 167 -11.12 -28.18 28.53
N SER A 168 -12.33 -28.64 28.85
CA SER A 168 -12.57 -29.97 29.43
C SER A 168 -12.17 -31.13 28.51
N SER A 169 -11.94 -30.88 27.22
CA SER A 169 -11.45 -31.86 26.25
C SER A 169 -9.92 -31.81 26.06
N GLY A 170 -9.23 -30.86 26.70
CA GLY A 170 -7.80 -30.64 26.52
C GLY A 170 -7.46 -29.71 25.35
N ALA A 171 -8.46 -29.16 24.64
CA ALA A 171 -8.23 -28.27 23.52
C ALA A 171 -7.85 -26.87 24.00
N LEU A 172 -6.76 -26.32 23.47
CA LEU A 172 -6.32 -24.96 23.77
C LEU A 172 -7.14 -23.98 22.93
N THR A 173 -8.12 -23.31 23.56
CA THR A 173 -8.85 -22.21 22.91
C THR A 173 -8.05 -20.92 23.00
N ILE A 174 -7.81 -20.31 21.86
CA ILE A 174 -7.23 -18.98 21.74
C ILE A 174 -8.41 -18.02 21.78
N SER A 175 -8.82 -17.58 22.97
CA SER A 175 -9.88 -16.57 23.08
C SER A 175 -9.36 -15.21 22.63
N ASN A 176 -10.16 -14.53 21.80
CA ASN A 176 -9.99 -13.14 21.38
C ASN A 176 -10.22 -12.16 22.54
#